data_AF-A0A425WIM2-F1
#
_entry.id   AF-A0A425WIM2-F1
#
_cell.length_a   1.000
_cell.length_b   1.000
_cell.length_c   1.000
_cell.angle_alpha   90.00
_cell.angle_beta   90.00
_cell.angle_gamma   90.00
#
_symmetry.space_group_name_H-M   'P 1'
#
loop_
_entity.id
_entity.type
_entity.pdbx_description
1 polymer ?
#
loop_
_entity_poly.entity_id
_entity_poly.type
_entity_poly.pdbx_seq_one_letter_code
_entity_poly.pdbx_strand_id
1 'polypeptide(L)' 'FGLNRNLMIASVVVILGVGMETSGISIPIGDYALPGMATSTLVGIIMNLILPMPEKEKEEEKENAAKA' A
#
# COMPACT_ATOMS: atom_id res chain seq x y z
N PHE A 1 13.31 -3.77 12.25
CA PHE A 1 13.49 -4.11 10.81
C PHE A 1 12.19 -3.97 9.98
N GLY A 2 11.26 -3.09 10.38
CA GLY A 2 9.97 -2.74 9.72
C GLY A 2 9.99 -2.25 8.28
N LEU A 3 11.18 -2.11 7.70
CA LEU A 3 11.36 -1.48 6.40
C LEU A 3 10.82 -2.36 5.28
N ASN A 4 10.91 -3.69 5.38
CA ASN A 4 10.60 -4.59 4.27
C ASN A 4 9.11 -4.57 3.89
N ARG A 5 8.20 -4.67 4.87
CA ARG A 5 6.74 -4.65 4.61
C ARG A 5 6.28 -3.31 4.09
N ASN A 6 6.71 -2.22 4.74
CA ASN A 6 6.30 -0.88 4.33
C ASN A 6 6.92 -0.48 2.99
N LEU A 7 8.16 -0.89 2.70
CA LEU A 7 8.80 -0.71 1.39
C LEU A 7 8.07 -1.50 0.30
N MET A 8 7.62 -2.72 0.60
CA MET A 8 6.80 -3.51 -0.33
C MET A 8 5.48 -2.82 -0.64
N ILE A 9 4.75 -2.35 0.38
CA ILE A 9 3.48 -1.63 0.18
C ILE A 9 3.73 -0.34 -0.61
N ALA A 10 4.73 0.46 -0.23
CA ALA A 10 5.06 1.71 -0.90
C ALA A 10 5.45 1.51 -2.37
N SER A 11 6.31 0.53 -2.66
CA SER A 11 6.74 0.25 -4.04
C SER A 11 5.57 -0.15 -4.94
N VAL A 12 4.68 -1.04 -4.47
CA VAL A 12 3.52 -1.47 -5.26
C VAL A 12 2.54 -0.33 -5.51
N VAL A 13 2.24 0.48 -4.49
CA VAL A 13 1.35 1.65 -4.64
C VAL A 13 1.93 2.66 -5.63
N VAL A 14 3.24 2.92 -5.57
CA VAL A 14 3.91 3.84 -6.49
C VAL A 14 3.92 3.30 -7.92
N ILE A 15 4.31 2.03 -8.11
CA ILE A 15 4.37 1.41 -9.45
C ILE A 15 2.99 1.37 -10.10
N LEU A 16 1.95 0.97 -9.36
CA LEU A 16 0.59 0.92 -9.89
C LEU A 16 0.02 2.32 -10.11
N GLY A 17 0.16 3.24 -9.14
CA GLY A 17 -0.41 4.58 -9.23
C GLY A 17 0.23 5.38 -10.36
N VAL A 18 1.55 5.57 -10.27
CA VAL A 18 2.31 6.33 -11.26
C VAL A 18 2.30 5.61 -12.62
N GLY A 19 2.46 4.28 -12.63
CA GLY A 19 2.47 3.50 -13.88
C GLY A 19 1.15 3.61 -14.64
N MET A 20 0.00 3.47 -13.97
CA MET A 20 -1.30 3.60 -14.62
C MET A 20 -1.60 5.04 -15.04
N GLU A 21 -1.27 6.03 -14.20
CA GLU A 21 -1.50 7.44 -14.50
C GLU A 21 -0.67 7.91 -15.71
N THR A 22 0.62 7.57 -15.73
CA THR A 22 1.52 7.90 -16.86
C THR A 22 1.17 7.17 -18.15
N SER A 23 0.56 5.99 -18.04
CA SER A 23 0.09 5.22 -19.21
C SER A 23 -1.28 5.66 -19.71
N GLY A 24 -1.95 6.60 -19.01
CA GLY A 24 -3.32 7.01 -19.33
C GLY A 24 -4.36 5.90 -19.15
N ILE A 25 -4.03 4.86 -18.37
CA ILE A 25 -4.89 3.70 -18.16
C ILE A 25 -5.83 4.01 -16.99
N SER A 26 -7.12 4.03 -17.27
CA SER A 26 -8.17 4.07 -16.26
C SER A 26 -9.02 2.81 -16.35
N ILE A 27 -9.54 2.36 -15.21
CA ILE A 27 -10.39 1.16 -15.15
C ILE A 27 -11.84 1.64 -15.28
N PRO A 28 -12.55 1.34 -16.38
CA PRO A 28 -13.96 1.68 -16.51
C PRO A 28 -14.78 0.81 -15.57
N ILE A 29 -15.51 1.44 -14.65
CA ILE A 29 -16.44 0.81 -13.72
C ILE A 29 -17.82 1.42 -14.00
N GLY A 30 -18.59 0.79 -14.90
CA GLY A 30 -19.87 1.33 -15.37
C GLY A 30 -19.67 2.66 -16.09
N ASP A 31 -20.32 3.71 -15.58
CA ASP A 31 -20.24 5.07 -16.13
C ASP A 31 -19.07 5.89 -15.57
N TYR A 32 -18.30 5.35 -14.61
CA TYR A 32 -17.18 6.03 -13.98
C TYR A 32 -15.85 5.42 -14.39
N ALA A 33 -14.87 6.26 -14.73
CA ALA A 33 -13.49 5.83 -14.95
C ALA A 33 -12.72 5.94 -13.62
N LEU A 34 -12.27 4.81 -13.08
CA LEU A 34 -11.46 4.80 -11.86
C LEU A 34 -10.02 5.19 -12.21
N PRO A 35 -9.50 6.32 -11.67
CA PRO A 35 -8.13 6.78 -11.96
C PRO A 35 -7.08 5.79 -11.44
N GLY A 36 -5.90 5.81 -12.07
CA GLY A 36 -4.77 4.97 -11.66
C GLY A 36 -4.36 5.21 -10.21
N MET A 37 -4.30 6.49 -9.82
CA MET A 37 -3.99 6.90 -8.44
C MET A 37 -5.05 6.44 -7.41
N ALA A 38 -6.34 6.46 -7.76
CA ALA A 38 -7.38 5.98 -6.86
C ALA A 38 -7.28 4.47 -6.66
N THR A 39 -7.03 3.74 -7.75
CA THR A 39 -6.84 2.28 -7.75
C THR A 39 -5.66 1.87 -6.88
N SER A 40 -4.51 2.56 -7.00
CA SER A 40 -3.32 2.24 -6.22
C SER A 40 -3.51 2.48 -4.72
N THR A 41 -4.30 3.49 -4.35
CA THR A 41 -4.64 3.78 -2.95
C THR A 41 -5.42 2.63 -2.33
N LEU A 42 -6.41 2.09 -3.05
CA LEU A 42 -7.18 0.92 -2.61
C LEU A 42 -6.29 -0.31 -2.46
N VAL A 43 -5.39 -0.55 -3.43
CA VAL A 43 -4.42 -1.65 -3.35
C VAL A 43 -3.51 -1.50 -2.13
N GLY A 44 -3.03 -0.29 -1.83
CA GLY A 44 -2.22 -0.02 -0.63
C GLY A 44 -2.94 -0.35 0.67
N ILE A 45 -4.23 0.02 0.78
CA ILE A 45 -5.07 -0.33 1.93
C ILE A 45 -5.23 -1.85 2.05
N ILE A 46 -5.55 -2.52 0.94
CA ILE A 46 -5.72 -3.98 0.90
C ILE A 46 -4.42 -4.69 1.31
N MET A 47 -3.28 -4.26 0.77
CA MET A 47 -1.97 -4.82 1.13
C MET A 47 -1.65 -4.61 2.60
N ASN A 48 -1.95 -3.43 3.16
CA ASN A 48 -1.75 -3.20 4.59
C ASN A 48 -2.62 -4.13 5.45
N LEU A 49 -3.83 -4.48 5.00
CA LEU A 49 -4.70 -5.40 5.73
C LEU A 49 -4.27 -6.88 5.58
N ILE A 50 -3.78 -7.28 4.41
CA ILE A 50 -3.49 -8.69 4.10
C ILE A 50 -2.05 -9.08 4.48
N LEU A 51 -1.08 -8.18 4.34
CA LEU A 51 0.32 -8.54 4.54
C LEU A 51 0.63 -8.76 6.03
N PRO A 52 1.09 -9.97 6.41
CA PRO A 52 1.40 -10.30 7.79
C PRO A 52 2.59 -9.48 8.26
N MET A 53 2.47 -8.91 9.46
CA MET A 53 3.57 -8.24 10.11
C MET A 53 4.44 -9.27 10.85
N PRO A 54 5.76 -9.30 10.61
CA PRO A 54 6.71 -10.15 11.32
C PRO A 54 6.59 -9.97 12.84
N GLU A 55 6.71 -11.07 13.61
CA GLU A 55 6.61 -11.02 15.08
C GLU A 55 7.63 -10.07 15.70
N LYS A 56 8.86 -10.08 15.20
CA LYS A 56 9.92 -9.16 15.64
C LYS A 56 9.53 -7.69 15.47
N GLU A 57 8.84 -7.34 14.39
CA GLU A 57 8.39 -5.97 14.15
C GLU A 57 7.21 -5.59 15.04
N LYS A 58 6.28 -6.54 15.29
CA LYS A 58 5.19 -6.35 16.25
C LYS A 58 5.70 -6.12 17.67
N GLU A 59 6.74 -6.82 18.08
CA GLU A 59 7.37 -6.66 19.40
C GLU A 59 8.06 -5.30 19.51
N GLU A 60 8.88 -4.93 18.51
CA GLU A 60 9.53 -3.61 18.41
C GLU A 60 8.48 -2.48 18.48
N GLU A 61 7.36 -2.61 17.77
CA GLU A 61 6.29 -1.59 17.73
C GLU A 61 5.54 -1.48 19.08
N LYS A 62 5.25 -2.60 19.75
CA LYS A 62 4.64 -2.60 21.09
C LYS A 62 5.56 -2.02 22.16
N GLU A 63 6.85 -2.31 22.12
CA GLU A 63 7.83 -1.77 23.06
C GLU A 63 7.97 -0.24 22.90
N ASN A 64 8.02 0.23 21.65
CA ASN A 64 8.06 1.66 21.36
C ASN A 64 6.78 2.39 21.79
N ALA A 65 5.61 1.77 21.60
CA ALA A 65 4.33 2.33 22.05
C ALA A 65 4.19 2.35 23.58
N ALA A 66 4.84 1.44 24.31
CA ALA A 66 4.84 1.41 25.78
C ALA A 66 5.83 2.41 26.41
N LYS A 67 6.79 2.91 25.63
CA LYS A 67 7.81 3.89 26.06
C LYS A 67 7.45 5.35 25.71
N ALA A 68 6.41 5.57 24.92
CA ALA A 68 5.90 6.88 24.50
C ALA A 68 4.74 7.34 25.40
#